data_AF-A0A661PAL9-F1
#
_entry.id   AF-A0A661PAL9-F1
#
_cell.length_a   1.000
_cell.length_b   1.000
_cell.length_c   1.000
_cell.angle_alpha   90.00
_cell.angle_beta   90.00
_cell.angle_gamma   90.00
#
_symmetry.space_group_name_H-M   'P 1'
#
loop_
_entity.id
_entity.type
_entity.pdbx_description
1 polymer ?
#
loop_
_entity_poly.entity_id
_entity_poly.type
_entity_poly.pdbx_seq_one_letter_code
_entity_poly.pdbx_strand_id
1 'polypeptide(L)'
;MMGRKTPFVVAMMGCSMTWAAISAAQPVDGGWYAIEGWAGSVVEFTAGGDLTQAPRFATGLTAPAGMCYGGPGHDLFVATPDLNAVYKITAGGDMSGVVPHAYQLPGVTQAGEGAVALDCTEDRVLVSVLETGAVFNITTGGDMSGAVPFAEGLPAGEVGDLFTDSTGRLLAAAQMTGIFDITAGGDFISVAPIFAYDLGGPYGMSQISEFNGALYFANVVPGEIYDFTALQSGDPLSDATLFADGLSVATALASEGTHLFALDVCPGWNCGVGTIMNATAGGDLSEATPYASNHDVMASIAPEALAYIHYCGDGLIWPNSTETCDESGETVACNANCTAGSCGDGFVNLTANEECDDGQENSDTTSDACRSDCTFPICGDGVKDSYEQCDDAADNSDAVPDACRSDCMQPHCGDNIVDAGETCDDGDDNSDTADGACRTNCALASCGDGALDAGEDCDDGIHNSDVAADACRSTCVEARCGDAVLDADEECDDGNAVANDGCAVDCTDEDPPNGTGGAPTCPDDDDDDDDGCSLGQAPTGDRSGGLWTLALLALATLRRRS
;
A
#
# COMPACT_ATOMS: atom_id res chain seq x y z
N MET A 1 -41.70 -20.71 55.87
CA MET A 1 -42.25 -20.33 54.56
C MET A 1 -41.24 -19.44 53.88
N MET A 2 -40.35 -20.06 53.10
CA MET A 2 -39.36 -19.41 52.25
C MET A 2 -39.88 -19.51 50.83
N GLY A 3 -40.04 -18.38 50.14
CA GLY A 3 -40.41 -18.29 48.73
C GLY A 3 -39.49 -17.26 48.09
N ARG A 4 -38.60 -17.74 47.22
CA ARG A 4 -37.41 -17.08 46.67
C ARG A 4 -37.73 -15.73 46.02
N LYS A 5 -36.99 -14.69 46.42
CA LYS A 5 -36.63 -13.59 45.53
C LYS A 5 -35.56 -14.14 44.58
N THR A 6 -35.89 -14.28 43.30
CA THR A 6 -34.88 -14.36 42.24
C THR A 6 -34.11 -13.03 42.22
N PRO A 7 -32.77 -13.04 42.22
CA PRO A 7 -32.02 -11.81 42.06
C PRO A 7 -32.09 -11.44 40.58
N PHE A 8 -32.79 -10.35 40.28
CA PHE A 8 -32.52 -9.55 39.09
C PHE A 8 -31.10 -9.00 39.30
N VAL A 9 -30.11 -9.65 38.70
CA VAL A 9 -28.76 -9.11 38.61
C VAL A 9 -28.84 -8.03 37.54
N VAL A 10 -28.93 -6.79 38.00
CA VAL A 10 -28.56 -5.61 37.21
C VAL A 10 -27.05 -5.73 37.05
N ALA A 11 -26.60 -6.39 35.98
CA ALA A 11 -25.24 -6.29 35.52
C ALA A 11 -25.13 -4.96 34.77
N MET A 12 -24.28 -4.07 35.27
CA MET A 12 -23.71 -3.01 34.44
C MET A 12 -22.94 -3.71 33.32
N MET A 13 -23.45 -3.67 32.09
CA MET A 13 -22.82 -4.25 30.91
C MET A 13 -22.86 -3.20 29.80
N GLY A 14 -21.67 -2.86 29.27
CA GLY A 14 -21.50 -2.00 28.12
C GLY A 14 -22.21 -2.58 26.89
N CYS A 15 -22.55 -1.70 25.95
CA CYS A 15 -23.18 -1.97 24.65
C CYS A 15 -24.06 -3.22 24.58
N SER A 16 -25.35 -3.01 24.80
CA SER A 16 -26.42 -4.01 24.69
C SER A 16 -26.47 -4.62 23.28
N MET A 17 -26.28 -5.94 23.20
CA MET A 17 -26.28 -6.76 21.98
C MET A 17 -27.70 -7.07 21.49
N THR A 18 -27.89 -7.06 20.17
CA THR A 18 -29.05 -7.66 19.51
C THR A 18 -28.78 -9.14 19.24
N TRP A 19 -29.53 -10.03 19.86
CA TRP A 19 -29.47 -11.48 19.66
C TRP A 19 -30.50 -11.86 18.58
N ALA A 20 -30.21 -11.51 17.34
CA ALA A 20 -31.05 -11.90 16.21
C ALA A 20 -30.17 -12.17 14.99
N ALA A 21 -30.16 -13.42 14.54
CA ALA A 21 -29.52 -13.80 13.29
C ALA A 21 -30.59 -14.37 12.35
N ILE A 22 -30.49 -13.97 11.08
CA ILE A 22 -31.08 -14.71 9.97
C ILE A 22 -29.95 -15.46 9.28
N SER A 23 -30.21 -16.67 8.83
CA SER A 23 -29.27 -17.36 7.95
C SER A 23 -30.05 -18.09 6.88
N ALA A 24 -29.45 -18.10 5.70
CA ALA A 24 -29.78 -19.09 4.71
C ALA A 24 -29.34 -20.44 5.29
N ALA A 25 -30.31 -21.26 5.65
CA ALA A 25 -30.04 -22.63 6.03
C ALA A 25 -30.90 -23.51 5.17
N GLN A 26 -30.34 -24.14 4.15
CA GLN A 26 -31.03 -25.31 3.63
C GLN A 26 -31.11 -26.30 4.81
N PRO A 27 -32.18 -27.04 5.05
CA PRO A 27 -31.94 -28.45 5.01
C PRO A 27 -32.91 -28.99 3.98
N VAL A 28 -32.35 -29.79 3.09
CA VAL A 28 -33.05 -30.63 2.13
C VAL A 28 -33.80 -30.01 0.94
N ASP A 29 -34.21 -28.72 0.88
CA ASP A 29 -35.06 -28.26 -0.26
C ASP A 29 -35.16 -26.74 -0.60
N GLY A 30 -34.29 -25.84 -0.15
CA GLY A 30 -34.39 -24.41 -0.55
C GLY A 30 -34.77 -23.42 0.54
N GLY A 31 -34.78 -23.82 1.82
CA GLY A 31 -35.42 -23.08 2.91
C GLY A 31 -34.61 -21.94 3.53
N TRP A 32 -35.31 -20.96 4.10
CA TRP A 32 -34.76 -19.82 4.83
C TRP A 32 -35.14 -19.87 6.31
N TYR A 33 -34.21 -19.59 7.22
CA TYR A 33 -34.42 -19.78 8.66
C TYR A 33 -33.98 -18.56 9.48
N ALA A 34 -34.73 -18.28 10.53
CA ALA A 34 -34.47 -17.16 11.42
C ALA A 34 -34.51 -17.61 12.88
N ILE A 35 -33.64 -17.01 13.70
CA ILE A 35 -33.59 -17.27 15.14
C ILE A 35 -34.67 -16.44 15.83
N GLU A 36 -35.53 -17.13 16.55
CA GLU A 36 -36.45 -16.51 17.49
C GLU A 36 -35.79 -16.47 18.87
N GLY A 37 -35.18 -15.33 19.20
CA GLY A 37 -34.34 -15.19 20.38
C GLY A 37 -35.12 -15.42 21.69
N TRP A 38 -36.31 -14.82 21.85
CA TRP A 38 -37.11 -14.96 23.08
C TRP A 38 -37.81 -16.31 23.19
N ALA A 39 -38.36 -16.81 22.09
CA ALA A 39 -38.98 -18.11 22.05
C ALA A 39 -37.98 -19.27 22.19
N GLY A 40 -36.70 -19.05 21.87
CA GLY A 40 -35.68 -20.09 21.90
C GLY A 40 -35.92 -21.12 20.78
N SER A 41 -36.26 -20.63 19.59
CA SER A 41 -36.61 -21.47 18.44
C SER A 41 -35.93 -21.01 17.15
N VAL A 42 -35.97 -21.88 16.16
CA VAL A 42 -35.61 -21.56 14.78
C VAL A 42 -36.87 -21.70 13.94
N VAL A 43 -37.29 -20.61 13.31
CA VAL A 43 -38.49 -20.55 12.45
C VAL A 43 -38.09 -20.57 10.98
N GLU A 44 -38.86 -21.28 10.16
CA GLU A 44 -38.68 -21.26 8.71
C GLU A 44 -39.50 -20.11 8.09
N PHE A 45 -38.87 -19.26 7.28
CA PHE A 45 -39.51 -18.09 6.65
C PHE A 45 -39.56 -18.15 5.12
N THR A 46 -39.23 -19.29 4.49
CA THR A 46 -39.19 -19.50 3.03
C THR A 46 -40.44 -19.05 2.27
N ALA A 47 -41.62 -19.06 2.90
CA ALA A 47 -42.87 -18.65 2.28
C ALA A 47 -43.19 -17.15 2.45
N GLY A 48 -42.40 -16.43 3.24
CA GLY A 48 -42.71 -15.08 3.72
C GLY A 48 -43.96 -15.01 4.60
N GLY A 49 -44.49 -13.81 4.80
CA GLY A 49 -45.75 -13.57 5.52
C GLY A 49 -45.59 -13.41 7.04
N ASP A 50 -46.59 -13.83 7.80
CA ASP A 50 -46.62 -13.69 9.26
C ASP A 50 -45.93 -14.88 9.93
N LEU A 51 -44.76 -14.62 10.53
CA LEU A 51 -43.95 -15.67 11.15
C LEU A 51 -44.60 -16.27 12.39
N THR A 52 -45.58 -15.64 13.03
CA THR A 52 -46.31 -16.28 14.14
C THR A 52 -47.06 -17.55 13.71
N GLN A 53 -47.32 -17.71 12.41
CA GLN A 53 -48.02 -18.85 11.82
C GLN A 53 -47.09 -19.86 11.13
N ALA A 54 -45.79 -19.54 11.02
CA ALA A 54 -44.80 -20.38 10.36
C ALA A 54 -44.49 -21.68 11.14
N PRO A 55 -43.97 -22.73 10.50
CA PRO A 55 -43.48 -23.90 11.23
C PRO A 55 -42.17 -23.57 11.97
N ARG A 56 -42.01 -24.14 13.17
CA ARG A 56 -40.74 -24.07 13.93
C ARG A 56 -39.95 -25.32 13.64
N PHE A 57 -38.76 -25.14 13.09
CA PHE A 57 -37.85 -26.22 12.79
C PHE A 57 -37.19 -26.75 14.06
N ALA A 58 -36.73 -25.86 14.94
CA ALA A 58 -36.17 -26.22 16.23
C ALA A 58 -36.80 -25.39 17.36
N THR A 59 -36.87 -25.96 18.57
CA THR A 59 -37.40 -25.33 19.78
C THR A 59 -36.55 -25.72 21.00
N GLY A 60 -36.71 -25.03 22.13
CA GLY A 60 -36.03 -25.39 23.38
C GLY A 60 -34.55 -24.99 23.43
N LEU A 61 -34.12 -24.08 22.56
CA LEU A 61 -32.79 -23.46 22.60
C LEU A 61 -32.79 -22.36 23.66
N THR A 62 -31.67 -22.19 24.37
CA THR A 62 -31.53 -21.12 25.38
C THR A 62 -30.78 -19.95 24.76
N ALA A 63 -31.45 -18.80 24.62
CA ALA A 63 -30.90 -17.55 24.06
C ALA A 63 -30.07 -17.77 22.78
N PRO A 64 -30.63 -18.37 21.72
CA PRO A 64 -29.88 -18.56 20.49
C PRO A 64 -29.49 -17.22 19.84
N ALA A 65 -28.29 -17.16 19.27
CA ALA A 65 -27.64 -15.91 18.86
C ALA A 65 -27.19 -15.90 17.40
N GLY A 66 -26.36 -16.88 17.04
CA GLY A 66 -25.85 -17.05 15.68
C GLY A 66 -26.26 -18.39 15.11
N MET A 67 -26.34 -18.46 13.79
CA MET A 67 -26.58 -19.70 13.06
C MET A 67 -25.78 -19.70 11.78
N CYS A 68 -25.37 -20.89 11.34
CA CYS A 68 -24.88 -21.10 10.00
C CYS A 68 -25.31 -22.47 9.51
N TYR A 69 -25.34 -22.63 8.20
CA TYR A 69 -25.61 -23.91 7.57
C TYR A 69 -24.40 -24.39 6.78
N GLY A 70 -24.06 -25.65 6.96
CA GLY A 70 -22.96 -26.30 6.25
C GLY A 70 -22.31 -27.36 7.11
N GLY A 71 -20.99 -27.36 7.13
CA GLY A 71 -20.17 -28.36 7.80
C GLY A 71 -20.27 -29.76 7.18
N PRO A 72 -19.48 -30.72 7.72
CA PRO A 72 -19.51 -32.11 7.26
C PRO A 72 -20.87 -32.74 7.59
N GLY A 73 -21.74 -32.80 6.58
CA GLY A 73 -23.10 -33.31 6.71
C GLY A 73 -24.20 -32.35 6.22
N HIS A 74 -23.85 -31.09 5.93
CA HIS A 74 -24.83 -30.05 5.56
C HIS A 74 -25.94 -29.96 6.60
N ASP A 75 -25.56 -29.54 7.81
CA ASP A 75 -26.43 -29.44 8.97
C ASP A 75 -26.58 -27.98 9.42
N LEU A 76 -27.66 -27.67 10.11
CA LEU A 76 -27.84 -26.36 10.73
C LEU A 76 -27.11 -26.32 12.07
N PHE A 77 -26.23 -25.35 12.27
CA PHE A 77 -25.56 -25.08 13.53
C PHE A 77 -26.14 -23.83 14.19
N VAL A 78 -26.38 -23.87 15.49
CA VAL A 78 -26.93 -22.74 16.26
C VAL A 78 -26.13 -22.52 17.53
N ALA A 79 -25.61 -21.31 17.70
CA ALA A 79 -24.87 -20.89 18.88
C ALA A 79 -25.80 -20.39 19.98
N THR A 80 -25.49 -20.77 21.22
CA THR A 80 -26.18 -20.40 22.46
C THR A 80 -25.15 -19.83 23.44
N PRO A 81 -24.98 -18.50 23.51
CA PRO A 81 -23.90 -17.86 24.27
C PRO A 81 -24.08 -18.04 25.78
N ASP A 82 -25.33 -18.01 26.26
CA ASP A 82 -25.67 -18.25 27.67
C ASP A 82 -25.21 -19.62 28.19
N LEU A 83 -25.24 -20.63 27.30
CA LEU A 83 -24.78 -21.97 27.60
C LEU A 83 -23.33 -22.22 27.18
N ASN A 84 -22.69 -21.25 26.52
CA ASN A 84 -21.40 -21.38 25.87
C ASN A 84 -21.32 -22.67 25.03
N ALA A 85 -22.30 -22.84 24.15
CA ALA A 85 -22.51 -24.08 23.42
C ALA A 85 -23.06 -23.86 22.00
N VAL A 86 -22.79 -24.80 21.12
CA VAL A 86 -23.28 -24.84 19.73
C VAL A 86 -24.02 -26.15 19.50
N TYR A 87 -25.26 -26.07 19.02
CA TYR A 87 -26.11 -27.20 18.69
C TYR A 87 -26.00 -27.52 17.20
N LYS A 88 -25.97 -28.82 16.87
CA LYS A 88 -26.06 -29.34 15.51
C LYS A 88 -27.46 -29.92 15.29
N ILE A 89 -28.20 -29.39 14.34
CA ILE A 89 -29.63 -29.65 14.11
C ILE A 89 -29.82 -30.24 12.71
N THR A 90 -30.02 -31.55 12.64
CA THR A 90 -30.18 -32.26 11.36
C THR A 90 -31.64 -32.40 10.91
N ALA A 91 -32.54 -32.73 11.84
CA ALA A 91 -33.94 -33.09 11.53
C ALA A 91 -34.97 -32.19 12.23
N GLY A 92 -34.53 -31.07 12.82
CA GLY A 92 -35.36 -30.22 13.68
C GLY A 92 -35.74 -30.90 15.00
N GLY A 93 -36.68 -30.28 15.73
CA GLY A 93 -37.26 -30.80 16.99
C GLY A 93 -36.96 -29.97 18.24
N ASP A 94 -37.15 -30.59 19.41
CA ASP A 94 -36.90 -29.96 20.72
C ASP A 94 -35.46 -30.25 21.20
N MET A 95 -34.72 -29.19 21.50
CA MET A 95 -33.31 -29.20 21.88
C MET A 95 -33.08 -29.20 23.40
N SER A 96 -34.12 -29.11 24.23
CA SER A 96 -34.03 -28.95 25.69
C SER A 96 -33.33 -30.08 26.45
N GLY A 97 -33.11 -31.23 25.80
CA GLY A 97 -32.35 -32.38 26.34
C GLY A 97 -31.26 -32.90 25.40
N VAL A 98 -30.99 -32.20 24.31
CA VAL A 98 -29.96 -32.58 23.33
C VAL A 98 -28.60 -32.13 23.85
N VAL A 99 -27.60 -33.01 23.76
CA VAL A 99 -26.21 -32.64 24.09
C VAL A 99 -25.69 -31.74 22.97
N PRO A 100 -25.14 -30.55 23.29
CA PRO A 100 -24.58 -29.68 22.26
C PRO A 100 -23.47 -30.36 21.47
N HIS A 101 -23.34 -29.97 20.20
CA HIS A 101 -22.26 -30.43 19.32
C HIS A 101 -20.90 -29.95 19.82
N ALA A 102 -20.80 -28.71 20.26
CA ALA A 102 -19.61 -28.16 20.93
C ALA A 102 -20.03 -27.41 22.20
N TYR A 103 -19.26 -27.52 23.28
CA TYR A 103 -19.57 -26.85 24.55
C TYR A 103 -18.30 -26.59 25.37
N GLN A 104 -18.39 -25.70 26.37
CA GLN A 104 -17.26 -25.31 27.24
C GLN A 104 -16.08 -24.71 26.45
N LEU A 105 -16.37 -23.79 25.53
CA LEU A 105 -15.32 -23.05 24.85
C LEU A 105 -14.46 -22.27 25.87
N PRO A 106 -13.13 -22.24 25.69
CA PRO A 106 -12.21 -21.63 26.66
C PRO A 106 -12.46 -20.13 26.87
N GLY A 107 -12.10 -19.64 28.06
CA GLY A 107 -12.03 -18.21 28.37
C GLY A 107 -13.37 -17.51 28.64
N VAL A 108 -14.47 -18.26 28.73
CA VAL A 108 -15.80 -17.73 29.07
C VAL A 108 -16.03 -17.79 30.58
N THR A 109 -16.23 -16.63 31.20
CA THR A 109 -16.55 -16.47 32.62
C THR A 109 -17.94 -15.87 32.85
N GLN A 110 -18.53 -15.23 31.85
CA GLN A 110 -19.86 -14.62 31.93
C GLN A 110 -20.88 -15.35 31.06
N ALA A 111 -22.10 -15.52 31.59
CA ALA A 111 -23.23 -15.99 30.78
C ALA A 111 -23.62 -14.89 29.79
N GLY A 112 -23.82 -15.27 28.52
CA GLY A 112 -24.13 -14.33 27.45
C GLY A 112 -22.92 -13.83 26.69
N GLU A 113 -21.69 -14.19 27.05
CA GLU A 113 -20.47 -13.79 26.33
C GLU A 113 -19.72 -15.00 25.71
N GLY A 114 -20.42 -16.13 25.56
CA GLY A 114 -19.88 -17.37 24.98
C GLY A 114 -19.90 -17.40 23.45
N ALA A 115 -20.18 -18.59 22.89
CA ALA A 115 -20.37 -18.79 21.45
C ALA A 115 -21.43 -17.84 20.87
N VAL A 116 -21.05 -16.99 19.91
CA VAL A 116 -21.96 -15.98 19.31
C VAL A 116 -22.09 -16.11 17.80
N ALA A 117 -21.01 -15.99 17.04
CA ALA A 117 -21.05 -16.01 15.57
C ALA A 117 -20.56 -17.34 15.04
N LEU A 118 -21.13 -17.77 13.90
CA LEU A 118 -20.78 -19.04 13.27
C LEU A 118 -20.52 -18.85 11.79
N ASP A 119 -19.46 -19.48 11.30
CA ASP A 119 -19.16 -19.62 9.87
C ASP A 119 -19.13 -21.10 9.52
N CYS A 120 -19.84 -21.47 8.45
CA CYS A 120 -19.97 -22.85 7.98
C CYS A 120 -19.55 -22.93 6.52
N THR A 121 -18.54 -23.74 6.21
CA THR A 121 -18.21 -24.21 4.85
C THR A 121 -18.51 -25.71 4.75
N GLU A 122 -18.38 -26.33 3.58
CA GLU A 122 -18.64 -27.78 3.41
C GLU A 122 -17.77 -28.66 4.35
N ASP A 123 -16.58 -28.19 4.69
CA ASP A 123 -15.55 -28.95 5.42
C ASP A 123 -15.22 -28.37 6.80
N ARG A 124 -15.75 -27.20 7.14
CA ARG A 124 -15.37 -26.47 8.36
C ARG A 124 -16.58 -25.84 9.03
N VAL A 125 -16.55 -25.86 10.37
CA VAL A 125 -17.45 -25.06 11.20
C VAL A 125 -16.61 -24.29 12.20
N LEU A 126 -16.71 -22.96 12.16
CA LEU A 126 -16.03 -22.04 13.07
C LEU A 126 -17.04 -21.34 13.97
N VAL A 127 -16.59 -20.96 15.16
CA VAL A 127 -17.37 -20.19 16.13
C VAL A 127 -16.52 -19.10 16.77
N SER A 128 -17.03 -17.88 16.89
CA SER A 128 -16.41 -16.84 17.72
C SER A 128 -16.92 -16.93 19.16
N VAL A 129 -16.03 -16.63 20.10
CA VAL A 129 -16.36 -16.46 21.52
C VAL A 129 -16.28 -14.98 21.85
N LEU A 130 -17.40 -14.41 22.26
CA LEU A 130 -17.52 -12.97 22.42
C LEU A 130 -16.59 -12.40 23.49
N GLU A 131 -16.56 -13.00 24.69
CA GLU A 131 -15.75 -12.54 25.83
C GLU A 131 -14.26 -12.44 25.51
N THR A 132 -13.77 -13.33 24.65
CA THR A 132 -12.33 -13.44 24.34
C THR A 132 -11.96 -12.86 22.99
N GLY A 133 -12.93 -12.67 22.09
CA GLY A 133 -12.70 -12.42 20.67
C GLY A 133 -12.12 -13.62 19.90
N ALA A 134 -11.87 -14.76 20.55
CA ALA A 134 -11.20 -15.89 19.91
C ALA A 134 -12.15 -16.69 19.00
N VAL A 135 -11.62 -17.23 17.91
CA VAL A 135 -12.34 -18.08 16.96
C VAL A 135 -11.85 -19.52 17.09
N PHE A 136 -12.78 -20.46 17.23
CA PHE A 136 -12.49 -21.88 17.40
C PHE A 136 -13.03 -22.71 16.24
N ASN A 137 -12.27 -23.73 15.85
CA ASN A 137 -12.76 -24.74 14.92
C ASN A 137 -13.52 -25.84 15.69
N ILE A 138 -14.84 -25.92 15.44
CA ILE A 138 -15.76 -26.87 16.09
C ILE A 138 -16.24 -27.97 15.15
N THR A 139 -15.57 -28.18 14.01
CA THR A 139 -15.97 -29.16 12.99
C THR A 139 -16.19 -30.56 13.57
N THR A 140 -15.31 -31.01 14.47
CA THR A 140 -15.44 -32.33 15.14
C THR A 140 -16.43 -32.31 16.31
N GLY A 141 -16.59 -31.16 16.97
CA GLY A 141 -17.39 -31.02 18.19
C GLY A 141 -16.76 -31.68 19.42
N GLY A 142 -17.52 -31.70 20.51
CA GLY A 142 -17.17 -32.26 21.82
C GLY A 142 -17.04 -31.20 22.92
N ASP A 143 -16.37 -31.61 24.00
CA ASP A 143 -15.92 -30.72 25.07
C ASP A 143 -14.71 -29.92 24.57
N MET A 144 -14.85 -28.59 24.54
CA MET A 144 -13.86 -27.66 24.01
C MET A 144 -12.93 -27.08 25.08
N SER A 145 -13.01 -27.51 26.35
CA SER A 145 -12.26 -26.92 27.46
C SER A 145 -10.73 -26.93 27.28
N GLY A 146 -10.20 -27.85 26.46
CA GLY A 146 -8.78 -27.94 26.08
C GLY A 146 -8.48 -27.53 24.64
N ALA A 147 -9.42 -26.92 23.93
CA ALA A 147 -9.25 -26.52 22.54
C ALA A 147 -8.30 -25.32 22.41
N VAL A 148 -7.52 -25.30 21.34
CA VAL A 148 -6.68 -24.16 20.97
C VAL A 148 -7.47 -23.32 19.94
N PRO A 149 -7.48 -21.99 20.06
CA PRO A 149 -8.14 -21.14 19.08
C PRO A 149 -7.49 -21.27 17.70
N PHE A 150 -8.31 -21.17 16.67
CA PHE A 150 -7.87 -20.97 15.29
C PHE A 150 -7.33 -19.55 15.10
N ALA A 151 -8.01 -18.55 15.66
CA ALA A 151 -7.58 -17.16 15.71
C ALA A 151 -7.78 -16.59 17.12
N GLU A 152 -6.81 -15.84 17.63
CA GLU A 152 -6.85 -15.16 18.93
C GLU A 152 -6.29 -13.74 18.84
N GLY A 153 -6.56 -12.88 19.82
CA GLY A 153 -6.06 -11.50 19.80
C GLY A 153 -6.95 -10.49 19.06
N LEU A 154 -8.12 -10.91 18.60
CA LEU A 154 -9.16 -10.01 18.08
C LEU A 154 -9.81 -9.21 19.22
N PRO A 155 -10.48 -8.08 18.92
CA PRO A 155 -11.13 -7.25 19.92
C PRO A 155 -12.16 -8.03 20.76
N ALA A 156 -11.85 -8.20 22.05
CA ALA A 156 -12.70 -8.90 23.00
C ALA A 156 -14.01 -8.12 23.23
N GLY A 157 -15.14 -8.83 23.21
CA GLY A 157 -16.48 -8.26 23.35
C GLY A 157 -17.09 -7.75 22.06
N GLU A 158 -16.39 -7.82 20.93
CA GLU A 158 -16.84 -7.18 19.68
C GLU A 158 -17.04 -8.13 18.49
N VAL A 159 -16.37 -9.29 18.44
CA VAL A 159 -16.42 -10.20 17.28
C VAL A 159 -17.80 -10.86 17.17
N GLY A 160 -18.68 -10.19 16.43
CA GLY A 160 -20.11 -10.49 16.33
C GLY A 160 -20.51 -11.26 15.08
N ASP A 161 -19.65 -11.32 14.06
CA ASP A 161 -19.91 -12.07 12.84
C ASP A 161 -18.65 -12.72 12.27
N LEU A 162 -18.83 -13.87 11.60
CA LEU A 162 -17.79 -14.59 10.87
C LEU A 162 -18.34 -14.95 9.49
N PHE A 163 -17.60 -14.62 8.45
CA PHE A 163 -18.05 -14.85 7.09
C PHE A 163 -16.90 -15.31 6.18
N THR A 164 -17.08 -16.46 5.53
CA THR A 164 -16.19 -16.90 4.45
C THR A 164 -16.79 -16.52 3.10
N ASP A 165 -16.03 -15.74 2.32
CA ASP A 165 -16.43 -15.39 0.95
C ASP A 165 -16.19 -16.54 -0.05
N SER A 166 -16.72 -16.39 -1.26
CA SER A 166 -16.62 -17.35 -2.35
C SER A 166 -15.18 -17.60 -2.83
N THR A 167 -14.25 -16.71 -2.49
CA THR A 167 -12.82 -16.87 -2.77
C THR A 167 -12.09 -17.68 -1.69
N GLY A 168 -12.75 -17.93 -0.55
CA GLY A 168 -12.23 -18.65 0.59
C GLY A 168 -11.54 -17.76 1.63
N ARG A 169 -11.68 -16.43 1.54
CA ARG A 169 -11.21 -15.52 2.59
C ARG A 169 -12.18 -15.56 3.75
N LEU A 170 -11.65 -15.65 4.96
CA LEU A 170 -12.43 -15.64 6.19
C LEU A 170 -12.29 -14.27 6.86
N LEU A 171 -13.41 -13.58 6.99
CA LEU A 171 -13.53 -12.27 7.60
C LEU A 171 -14.18 -12.40 8.98
N ALA A 172 -13.69 -11.64 9.94
CA ALA A 172 -14.30 -11.45 11.25
C ALA A 172 -14.72 -9.99 11.42
N ALA A 173 -16.02 -9.76 11.67
CA ALA A 173 -16.53 -8.42 11.93
C ALA A 173 -16.49 -8.14 13.44
N ALA A 174 -15.66 -7.20 13.85
CA ALA A 174 -15.71 -6.61 15.18
C ALA A 174 -16.60 -5.38 15.12
N GLN A 175 -17.66 -5.38 15.93
CA GLN A 175 -18.74 -4.40 15.87
C GLN A 175 -18.24 -2.95 15.94
N MET A 176 -17.26 -2.63 16.79
CA MET A 176 -16.78 -1.26 16.97
C MET A 176 -15.43 -1.01 16.29
N THR A 177 -14.63 -2.06 16.09
CA THR A 177 -13.27 -1.90 15.58
C THR A 177 -13.17 -1.96 14.05
N GLY A 178 -13.91 -2.85 13.39
CA GLY A 178 -13.79 -3.04 11.93
C GLY A 178 -13.78 -4.51 11.48
N ILE A 179 -13.40 -4.73 10.21
CA ILE A 179 -13.37 -6.05 9.59
C ILE A 179 -11.91 -6.55 9.59
N PHE A 180 -11.71 -7.76 10.08
CA PHE A 180 -10.40 -8.42 10.12
C PHE A 180 -10.35 -9.57 9.11
N ASP A 181 -9.30 -9.64 8.29
CA ASP A 181 -9.01 -10.85 7.52
C ASP A 181 -8.24 -11.84 8.40
N ILE A 182 -8.91 -12.93 8.77
CA ILE A 182 -8.38 -13.96 9.67
C ILE A 182 -8.12 -15.28 8.95
N THR A 183 -8.04 -15.27 7.61
CA THR A 183 -7.87 -16.47 6.77
C THR A 183 -6.69 -17.33 7.20
N ALA A 184 -5.58 -16.71 7.61
CA ALA A 184 -4.37 -17.41 8.03
C ALA A 184 -4.48 -18.07 9.43
N GLY A 185 -5.43 -17.63 10.27
CA GLY A 185 -5.45 -17.94 11.70
C GLY A 185 -4.23 -17.38 12.44
N GLY A 186 -4.10 -17.73 13.72
CA GLY A 186 -2.98 -17.33 14.58
C GLY A 186 -3.31 -16.21 15.57
N ASP A 187 -2.27 -15.48 15.99
CA ASP A 187 -2.35 -14.40 16.99
C ASP A 187 -2.35 -13.02 16.32
N PHE A 188 -3.43 -12.27 16.55
CA PHE A 188 -3.72 -10.97 15.96
C PHE A 188 -3.43 -9.79 16.91
N ILE A 189 -2.81 -10.02 18.09
CA ILE A 189 -2.43 -8.92 19.02
C ILE A 189 -1.35 -8.01 18.42
N SER A 190 -0.47 -8.56 17.58
CA SER A 190 0.76 -7.90 17.11
C SER A 190 0.79 -7.56 15.61
N VAL A 191 -0.26 -7.94 14.89
CA VAL A 191 -0.43 -7.74 13.46
C VAL A 191 -1.80 -7.11 13.31
N ALA A 192 -1.90 -5.94 12.68
CA ALA A 192 -3.19 -5.33 12.39
C ALA A 192 -3.58 -5.67 10.94
N PRO A 193 -4.15 -6.85 10.62
CA PRO A 193 -4.77 -7.07 9.33
C PRO A 193 -6.19 -6.54 9.41
N ILE A 194 -6.30 -5.26 9.75
CA ILE A 194 -7.55 -4.53 9.58
C ILE A 194 -7.75 -4.47 8.07
N PHE A 195 -8.73 -5.21 7.58
CA PHE A 195 -9.13 -5.13 6.20
C PHE A 195 -9.82 -3.79 5.97
N ALA A 196 -10.73 -3.40 6.86
CA ALA A 196 -11.29 -2.05 6.87
C ALA A 196 -11.57 -1.59 8.32
N TYR A 197 -11.26 -0.33 8.64
CA TYR A 197 -11.50 0.26 9.97
C TYR A 197 -12.56 1.36 9.92
N ASP A 198 -13.06 1.75 11.08
CA ASP A 198 -13.79 3.01 11.27
C ASP A 198 -15.13 3.11 10.51
N LEU A 199 -16.18 2.65 11.19
CA LEU A 199 -17.46 3.35 11.13
C LEU A 199 -17.39 4.39 12.23
N GLY A 200 -17.32 5.69 11.90
CA GLY A 200 -17.38 6.80 12.85
C GLY A 200 -18.76 6.90 13.54
N GLY A 201 -19.26 5.81 14.09
CA GLY A 201 -20.61 5.64 14.58
C GLY A 201 -20.73 4.59 15.69
N PRO A 202 -21.78 4.68 16.52
CA PRO A 202 -21.91 4.00 17.81
C PRO A 202 -22.36 2.53 17.75
N TYR A 203 -22.70 1.99 16.57
CA TYR A 203 -23.11 0.60 16.46
C TYR A 203 -22.55 -0.05 15.21
N GLY A 204 -21.57 -0.92 15.43
CA GLY A 204 -21.73 -2.31 15.05
C GLY A 204 -22.04 -2.55 13.59
N MET A 205 -21.04 -2.87 12.77
CA MET A 205 -21.35 -3.80 11.69
C MET A 205 -22.00 -5.04 12.32
N SER A 206 -23.22 -5.37 11.90
CA SER A 206 -23.93 -6.51 12.48
C SER A 206 -23.50 -7.80 11.82
N GLN A 207 -23.57 -7.86 10.49
CA GLN A 207 -23.22 -9.02 9.71
C GLN A 207 -22.68 -8.66 8.33
N ILE A 208 -21.86 -9.56 7.79
CA ILE A 208 -21.30 -9.53 6.45
C ILE A 208 -21.99 -10.60 5.62
N SER A 209 -22.26 -10.29 4.35
CA SER A 209 -22.78 -11.26 3.40
C SER A 209 -22.25 -10.99 1.99
N GLU A 210 -22.11 -12.05 1.19
CA GLU A 210 -21.75 -11.93 -0.23
C GLU A 210 -22.98 -12.15 -1.09
N PHE A 211 -23.29 -11.22 -1.99
CA PHE A 211 -24.41 -11.35 -2.93
C PHE A 211 -23.97 -10.96 -4.34
N ASN A 212 -24.21 -11.83 -5.32
CA ASN A 212 -23.77 -11.65 -6.72
C ASN A 212 -22.26 -11.33 -6.89
N GLY A 213 -21.41 -11.82 -5.99
CA GLY A 213 -19.95 -11.59 -6.02
C GLY A 213 -19.52 -10.25 -5.42
N ALA A 214 -20.43 -9.52 -4.79
CA ALA A 214 -20.15 -8.31 -4.03
C ALA A 214 -20.33 -8.57 -2.53
N LEU A 215 -19.52 -7.91 -1.71
CA LEU A 215 -19.54 -8.00 -0.25
C LEU A 215 -20.34 -6.85 0.34
N TYR A 216 -21.25 -7.17 1.25
CA TYR A 216 -22.14 -6.23 1.92
C TYR A 216 -22.03 -6.35 3.42
N PHE A 217 -22.06 -5.22 4.13
CA PHE A 217 -22.24 -5.20 5.57
C PHE A 217 -23.48 -4.40 5.94
N ALA A 218 -24.13 -4.79 7.03
CA ALA A 218 -25.23 -4.03 7.61
C ALA A 218 -24.73 -3.12 8.73
N ASN A 219 -25.00 -1.83 8.60
CA ASN A 219 -24.81 -0.86 9.66
C ASN A 219 -26.06 -0.87 10.55
N VAL A 220 -25.85 -1.08 11.85
CA VAL A 220 -26.97 -1.19 12.81
C VAL A 220 -27.64 0.18 12.99
N VAL A 221 -26.87 1.27 13.04
CA VAL A 221 -27.40 2.64 13.12
C VAL A 221 -26.50 3.62 12.35
N PRO A 222 -27.02 4.32 11.32
CA PRO A 222 -28.37 4.18 10.75
C PRO A 222 -28.58 2.79 10.12
N GLY A 223 -29.84 2.34 10.05
CA GLY A 223 -30.21 1.05 9.45
C GLY A 223 -29.97 1.03 7.94
N GLU A 224 -28.73 0.74 7.55
CA GLU A 224 -28.23 0.87 6.19
C GLU A 224 -27.40 -0.35 5.79
N ILE A 225 -27.31 -0.61 4.49
CA ILE A 225 -26.52 -1.69 3.91
C ILE A 225 -25.52 -1.06 2.95
N TYR A 226 -24.25 -1.39 3.13
CA TYR A 226 -23.15 -0.85 2.33
C TYR A 226 -22.46 -1.96 1.54
N ASP A 227 -22.11 -1.66 0.30
CA ASP A 227 -21.23 -2.44 -0.54
C ASP A 227 -19.78 -2.02 -0.29
N PHE A 228 -18.96 -2.95 0.19
CA PHE A 228 -17.55 -2.73 0.52
C PHE A 228 -16.60 -3.56 -0.35
N THR A 229 -17.09 -4.07 -1.48
CA THR A 229 -16.31 -4.93 -2.41
C THR A 229 -15.05 -4.24 -2.92
N ALA A 230 -15.09 -2.92 -3.09
CA ALA A 230 -13.99 -2.14 -3.64
C ALA A 230 -12.90 -1.79 -2.60
N LEU A 231 -13.17 -1.99 -1.31
CA LEU A 231 -12.23 -1.64 -0.25
C LEU A 231 -11.00 -2.55 -0.27
N GLN A 232 -9.85 -1.95 0.00
CA GLN A 232 -8.57 -2.58 0.17
C GLN A 232 -8.18 -2.61 1.66
N SER A 233 -7.14 -3.38 1.98
CA SER A 233 -6.66 -3.47 3.35
C SER A 233 -6.22 -2.10 3.87
N GLY A 234 -6.86 -1.64 4.95
CA GLY A 234 -6.58 -0.34 5.55
C GLY A 234 -7.40 0.80 4.98
N ASP A 235 -8.40 0.53 4.15
CA ASP A 235 -9.36 1.57 3.78
C ASP A 235 -10.39 1.78 4.91
N PRO A 236 -10.90 2.99 5.11
CA PRO A 236 -11.96 3.23 6.08
C PRO A 236 -13.30 2.70 5.55
N LEU A 237 -14.16 2.21 6.45
CA LEU A 237 -15.51 1.73 6.10
C LEU A 237 -16.42 2.87 5.62
N SER A 238 -16.07 4.13 5.93
CA SER A 238 -16.72 5.33 5.38
C SER A 238 -16.67 5.42 3.85
N ASP A 239 -15.67 4.77 3.23
CA ASP A 239 -15.51 4.77 1.77
C ASP A 239 -16.41 3.72 1.08
N ALA A 240 -17.12 2.90 1.86
CA ALA A 240 -18.07 1.94 1.34
C ALA A 240 -19.26 2.65 0.67
N THR A 241 -19.76 2.07 -0.40
CA THR A 241 -20.88 2.63 -1.16
C THR A 241 -22.21 2.21 -0.58
N LEU A 242 -23.10 3.16 -0.29
CA LEU A 242 -24.46 2.88 0.17
C LEU A 242 -25.23 2.05 -0.88
N PHE A 243 -25.74 0.89 -0.48
CA PHE A 243 -26.52 -0.02 -1.32
C PHE A 243 -28.02 0.04 -1.02
N ALA A 244 -28.40 0.07 0.26
CA ALA A 244 -29.80 0.19 0.68
C ALA A 244 -29.92 0.99 1.98
N ASP A 245 -31.01 1.73 2.13
CA ASP A 245 -31.35 2.55 3.29
C ASP A 245 -32.83 2.40 3.66
N GLY A 246 -33.29 3.17 4.65
CA GLY A 246 -34.69 3.18 5.08
C GLY A 246 -35.08 2.04 6.03
N LEU A 247 -34.11 1.27 6.55
CA LEU A 247 -34.33 0.34 7.67
C LEU A 247 -34.27 1.11 8.98
N SER A 248 -35.00 0.63 9.98
CA SER A 248 -34.91 1.21 11.32
C SER A 248 -33.59 0.83 11.99
N VAL A 249 -33.24 -0.46 11.94
CA VAL A 249 -32.00 -1.02 12.46
C VAL A 249 -31.69 -2.29 11.67
N ALA A 250 -30.57 -2.33 10.94
CA ALA A 250 -30.17 -3.50 10.16
C ALA A 250 -29.29 -4.44 11.01
N THR A 251 -29.87 -5.55 11.48
CA THR A 251 -29.22 -6.43 12.48
C THR A 251 -28.66 -7.72 11.92
N ALA A 252 -29.04 -8.09 10.71
CA ALA A 252 -28.58 -9.33 10.10
C ALA A 252 -28.75 -9.30 8.58
N LEU A 253 -27.84 -9.96 7.87
CA LEU A 253 -27.85 -10.13 6.42
C LEU A 253 -27.72 -11.60 6.07
N ALA A 254 -28.53 -12.04 5.12
CA ALA A 254 -28.39 -13.38 4.57
C ALA A 254 -28.66 -13.36 3.06
N SER A 255 -27.77 -13.99 2.31
CA SER A 255 -27.86 -14.13 0.86
C SER A 255 -27.87 -15.60 0.46
N GLU A 256 -28.68 -15.94 -0.54
CA GLU A 256 -28.64 -17.24 -1.21
C GLU A 256 -29.31 -17.11 -2.59
N GLY A 257 -28.62 -17.63 -3.62
CA GLY A 257 -29.10 -17.56 -5.00
C GLY A 257 -29.32 -16.12 -5.45
N THR A 258 -30.57 -15.76 -5.74
CA THR A 258 -30.95 -14.43 -6.26
C THR A 258 -31.53 -13.51 -5.20
N HIS A 259 -31.43 -13.87 -3.92
CA HIS A 259 -32.02 -13.10 -2.83
C HIS A 259 -30.98 -12.62 -1.82
N LEU A 260 -31.12 -11.36 -1.43
CA LEU A 260 -30.50 -10.77 -0.25
C LEU A 260 -31.62 -10.31 0.69
N PHE A 261 -31.61 -10.82 1.91
CA PHE A 261 -32.54 -10.43 2.97
C PHE A 261 -31.81 -9.68 4.07
N ALA A 262 -32.49 -8.68 4.62
CA ALA A 262 -32.05 -7.92 5.78
C ALA A 262 -33.07 -8.01 6.89
N LEU A 263 -32.61 -8.18 8.13
CA LEU A 263 -33.48 -8.12 9.30
C LEU A 263 -33.57 -6.68 9.81
N ASP A 264 -34.76 -6.11 9.68
CA ASP A 264 -35.12 -4.80 10.21
C ASP A 264 -35.79 -4.97 11.59
N VAL A 265 -35.24 -4.31 12.60
CA VAL A 265 -35.82 -4.30 13.96
C VAL A 265 -36.16 -2.90 14.40
N CYS A 266 -37.23 -2.73 15.18
CA CYS A 266 -37.58 -1.41 15.67
C CYS A 266 -36.51 -0.84 16.63
N PRO A 267 -36.38 0.50 16.69
CA PRO A 267 -35.43 1.12 17.60
C PRO A 267 -36.00 1.18 19.02
N GLY A 268 -35.26 0.66 20.02
CA GLY A 268 -35.55 0.80 21.46
C GLY A 268 -35.52 -0.49 22.31
N TRP A 269 -35.63 -0.35 23.65
CA TRP A 269 -35.74 -1.49 24.57
C TRP A 269 -37.08 -2.21 24.43
N ASN A 270 -37.06 -3.54 24.36
CA ASN A 270 -38.22 -4.42 24.17
C ASN A 270 -38.90 -4.32 22.79
N CYS A 271 -38.13 -4.06 21.74
CA CYS A 271 -38.55 -4.40 20.39
C CYS A 271 -38.59 -5.92 20.25
N GLY A 272 -39.67 -6.54 20.71
CA GLY A 272 -39.87 -7.99 20.64
C GLY A 272 -40.34 -8.48 19.26
N VAL A 273 -40.37 -7.59 18.27
CA VAL A 273 -40.87 -7.89 16.93
C VAL A 273 -40.01 -7.19 15.87
N GLY A 274 -39.51 -7.97 14.92
CA GLY A 274 -38.80 -7.51 13.73
C GLY A 274 -39.51 -7.90 12.42
N THR A 275 -38.99 -7.39 11.31
CA THR A 275 -39.43 -7.65 9.94
C THR A 275 -38.24 -8.07 9.08
N ILE A 276 -38.45 -9.03 8.18
CA ILE A 276 -37.45 -9.43 7.21
C ILE A 276 -37.76 -8.71 5.90
N MET A 277 -36.83 -7.86 5.46
CA MET A 277 -36.91 -7.06 4.25
C MET A 277 -36.17 -7.76 3.11
N ASN A 278 -36.72 -7.70 1.91
CA ASN A 278 -36.02 -8.15 0.71
C ASN A 278 -35.18 -6.98 0.15
N ALA A 279 -33.87 -7.04 0.37
CA ALA A 279 -32.92 -6.00 -0.02
C ALA A 279 -32.28 -6.27 -1.40
N THR A 280 -32.71 -7.29 -2.14
CA THR A 280 -32.11 -7.73 -3.41
C THR A 280 -31.91 -6.60 -4.44
N ALA A 281 -32.81 -5.62 -4.48
CA ALA A 281 -32.78 -4.53 -5.46
C ALA A 281 -32.00 -3.28 -4.97
N GLY A 282 -31.60 -3.23 -3.69
CA GLY A 282 -31.06 -2.02 -3.06
C GLY A 282 -32.08 -0.86 -2.98
N GLY A 283 -31.58 0.33 -2.67
CA GLY A 283 -32.35 1.57 -2.56
C GLY A 283 -33.13 1.72 -1.25
N ASP A 284 -34.17 2.55 -1.29
CA ASP A 284 -34.99 2.91 -0.11
C ASP A 284 -36.02 1.83 0.23
N LEU A 285 -35.84 1.23 1.42
CA LEU A 285 -36.68 0.16 1.96
C LEU A 285 -37.76 0.67 2.92
N SER A 286 -37.84 1.99 3.20
CA SER A 286 -38.78 2.55 4.19
C SER A 286 -40.26 2.33 3.86
N GLU A 287 -40.58 2.32 2.56
CA GLU A 287 -41.94 2.07 2.04
C GLU A 287 -42.10 0.66 1.45
N ALA A 288 -41.07 -0.19 1.56
CA ALA A 288 -41.11 -1.54 1.04
C ALA A 288 -42.04 -2.43 1.88
N THR A 289 -42.80 -3.30 1.22
CA THR A 289 -43.57 -4.32 1.93
C THR A 289 -42.63 -5.38 2.48
N PRO A 290 -42.65 -5.68 3.80
CA PRO A 290 -41.82 -6.73 4.38
C PRO A 290 -42.07 -8.07 3.71
N TYR A 291 -41.00 -8.82 3.49
CA TYR A 291 -41.10 -10.20 3.00
C TYR A 291 -41.68 -11.12 4.07
N ALA A 292 -41.21 -10.97 5.31
CA ALA A 292 -41.78 -11.61 6.48
C ALA A 292 -41.93 -10.62 7.64
N SER A 293 -42.91 -10.87 8.51
CA SER A 293 -43.31 -9.98 9.58
C SER A 293 -43.53 -10.75 10.88
N ASN A 294 -43.59 -10.03 11.99
CA ASN A 294 -43.78 -10.61 13.33
C ASN A 294 -42.64 -11.58 13.73
N HIS A 295 -41.40 -11.28 13.34
CA HIS A 295 -40.25 -12.07 13.76
C HIS A 295 -39.95 -11.82 15.24
N ASP A 296 -39.85 -12.87 16.05
CA ASP A 296 -39.57 -12.73 17.49
C ASP A 296 -38.07 -12.46 17.73
N VAL A 297 -37.72 -11.20 18.00
CA VAL A 297 -36.32 -10.76 18.12
C VAL A 297 -35.96 -10.39 19.56
N MET A 298 -34.82 -10.86 20.03
CA MET A 298 -34.17 -10.38 21.26
C MET A 298 -33.32 -9.15 20.92
N ALA A 299 -33.97 -8.01 20.69
CA ALA A 299 -33.27 -6.73 20.52
C ALA A 299 -33.22 -5.98 21.86
N SER A 300 -32.03 -5.85 22.45
CA SER A 300 -31.76 -4.88 23.50
C SER A 300 -30.88 -3.79 22.90
N ILE A 301 -31.49 -2.70 22.42
CA ILE A 301 -30.76 -1.50 21.98
C ILE A 301 -31.07 -0.41 23.00
N ALA A 302 -30.15 -0.16 23.95
CA ALA A 302 -30.29 0.85 25.01
C ALA A 302 -30.86 2.19 24.50
N PRO A 303 -31.98 2.70 25.06
CA PRO A 303 -32.48 4.04 24.72
C PRO A 303 -31.53 5.11 25.29
N GLU A 304 -30.73 4.76 26.30
CA GLU A 304 -29.68 5.63 26.85
C GLU A 304 -28.47 5.71 25.92
N ALA A 305 -28.30 4.74 25.02
CA ALA A 305 -27.36 4.89 23.92
C ALA A 305 -28.00 5.78 22.82
N LEU A 306 -29.30 5.68 22.52
CA LEU A 306 -29.99 6.68 21.64
C LEU A 306 -30.01 8.13 22.17
N ALA A 307 -29.63 8.40 23.43
CA ALA A 307 -29.65 9.73 24.03
C ALA A 307 -28.28 10.20 24.59
N TYR A 308 -27.22 9.43 24.35
CA TYR A 308 -25.88 9.70 24.88
C TYR A 308 -24.78 9.32 23.87
N ILE A 309 -25.08 9.37 22.58
CA ILE A 309 -24.06 9.28 21.54
C ILE A 309 -23.87 10.72 21.05
N HIS A 310 -22.69 11.25 21.33
CA HIS A 310 -22.22 12.50 20.79
C HIS A 310 -21.60 12.18 19.43
N TYR A 311 -22.36 12.45 18.38
CA TYR A 311 -21.97 12.18 17.00
C TYR A 311 -21.39 13.45 16.42
N CYS A 312 -20.29 13.31 15.69
CA CYS A 312 -19.83 14.38 14.84
C CYS A 312 -20.61 14.38 13.52
N GLY A 313 -21.12 15.54 13.11
CA GLY A 313 -21.82 15.75 11.85
C GLY A 313 -23.35 15.74 11.97
N ASP A 314 -23.91 15.73 13.18
CA ASP A 314 -25.36 15.80 13.40
C ASP A 314 -25.89 17.25 13.53
N GLY A 315 -24.98 18.22 13.59
CA GLY A 315 -25.27 19.65 13.72
C GLY A 315 -25.57 20.12 15.15
N LEU A 316 -25.24 19.37 16.19
CA LEU A 316 -25.53 19.70 17.59
C LEU A 316 -24.30 19.63 18.51
N ILE A 317 -23.76 20.79 18.90
CA ILE A 317 -22.65 20.84 19.88
C ILE A 317 -23.10 20.48 21.29
N TRP A 318 -22.47 19.47 21.90
CA TRP A 318 -22.80 19.02 23.27
C TRP A 318 -21.77 19.47 24.35
N PRO A 319 -22.21 19.95 25.53
CA PRO A 319 -21.31 20.59 26.52
C PRO A 319 -20.48 19.64 27.40
N ASN A 320 -20.47 18.33 27.14
CA ASN A 320 -19.80 17.32 27.97
C ASN A 320 -19.23 16.13 27.17
N SER A 321 -19.01 16.33 25.87
CA SER A 321 -18.26 15.44 24.96
C SER A 321 -16.94 16.07 24.53
N THR A 322 -16.10 15.30 23.83
CA THR A 322 -14.86 15.77 23.16
C THR A 322 -15.14 16.68 21.95
N GLU A 323 -16.40 16.74 21.54
CA GLU A 323 -16.91 17.50 20.41
C GLU A 323 -16.95 18.99 20.73
N THR A 324 -16.13 19.77 20.03
CA THR A 324 -15.96 21.21 20.29
C THR A 324 -16.80 22.05 19.32
N CYS A 325 -17.18 21.47 18.19
CA CYS A 325 -17.95 22.04 17.10
C CYS A 325 -18.73 20.92 16.40
N ASP A 326 -19.84 21.22 15.74
CA ASP A 326 -20.53 20.30 14.84
C ASP A 326 -21.39 21.12 13.89
N GLU A 327 -20.91 21.29 12.67
CA GLU A 327 -21.56 22.06 11.62
C GLU A 327 -22.18 21.14 10.55
N SER A 328 -22.52 19.91 10.92
CA SER A 328 -23.03 18.86 10.03
C SER A 328 -22.04 18.44 8.93
N GLY A 329 -20.76 18.36 9.30
CA GLY A 329 -19.64 18.01 8.44
C GLY A 329 -18.42 18.89 8.70
N GLU A 330 -17.35 18.65 7.93
CA GLU A 330 -16.15 19.50 7.98
C GLU A 330 -16.45 20.92 7.48
N THR A 331 -15.96 21.90 8.21
CA THR A 331 -15.98 23.32 7.82
C THR A 331 -14.67 23.99 8.19
N VAL A 332 -14.47 25.25 7.77
CA VAL A 332 -13.26 26.04 8.09
C VAL A 332 -12.93 26.07 9.59
N ALA A 333 -13.93 25.92 10.46
CA ALA A 333 -13.76 25.98 11.91
C ALA A 333 -13.98 24.63 12.60
N CYS A 334 -14.24 23.56 11.86
CA CYS A 334 -14.60 22.27 12.42
C CYS A 334 -14.03 21.11 11.60
N ASN A 335 -13.26 20.24 12.23
CA ASN A 335 -12.71 19.06 11.58
C ASN A 335 -13.81 18.00 11.37
N ALA A 336 -13.56 17.06 10.47
CA ALA A 336 -14.48 15.95 10.19
C ALA A 336 -14.77 15.04 11.41
N ASN A 337 -13.95 15.11 12.46
CA ASN A 337 -14.16 14.42 13.73
C ASN A 337 -14.73 15.32 14.85
N CYS A 338 -15.11 16.56 14.51
CA CYS A 338 -15.74 17.54 15.40
C CYS A 338 -14.86 18.04 16.54
N THR A 339 -13.54 17.99 16.35
CA THR A 339 -12.63 18.90 17.05
C THR A 339 -12.64 20.26 16.37
N ALA A 340 -12.38 21.32 17.14
CA ALA A 340 -12.23 22.65 16.57
C ALA A 340 -11.12 22.61 15.51
N GLY A 341 -11.46 23.03 14.29
CA GLY A 341 -10.51 23.02 13.18
C GLY A 341 -9.50 24.13 13.32
N SER A 342 -8.22 23.76 13.35
CA SER A 342 -7.11 24.69 13.35
C SER A 342 -5.84 24.02 12.88
N CYS A 343 -5.14 24.68 11.97
CA CYS A 343 -3.80 24.29 11.59
C CYS A 343 -2.88 23.97 12.79
N GLY A 344 -2.28 22.77 12.75
CA GLY A 344 -1.41 22.20 13.78
C GLY A 344 -2.15 21.35 14.81
N ASP A 345 -3.37 20.92 14.52
CA ASP A 345 -4.16 20.03 15.38
C ASP A 345 -4.04 18.54 15.04
N GLY A 346 -3.33 18.22 13.95
CA GLY A 346 -3.08 16.86 13.46
C GLY A 346 -4.17 16.31 12.54
N PHE A 347 -5.12 17.14 12.12
CA PHE A 347 -6.17 16.77 11.16
C PHE A 347 -6.13 17.73 9.97
N VAL A 348 -5.99 17.19 8.76
CA VAL A 348 -6.04 18.00 7.54
C VAL A 348 -7.46 18.45 7.27
N ASN A 349 -7.70 19.77 7.34
CA ASN A 349 -9.00 20.38 7.05
C ASN A 349 -9.04 20.97 5.62
N LEU A 350 -9.59 20.20 4.68
CA LEU A 350 -9.65 20.60 3.27
C LEU A 350 -10.53 21.83 3.05
N THR A 351 -11.60 21.97 3.84
CA THR A 351 -12.51 23.11 3.76
C THR A 351 -11.86 24.40 4.26
N ALA A 352 -10.85 24.31 5.14
CA ALA A 352 -10.00 25.41 5.59
C ALA A 352 -8.80 25.69 4.66
N ASN A 353 -8.68 24.97 3.53
CA ASN A 353 -7.55 25.03 2.60
C ASN A 353 -6.21 24.53 3.19
N GLU A 354 -6.25 23.61 4.14
CA GLU A 354 -5.03 22.94 4.62
C GLU A 354 -4.60 21.86 3.62
N GLU A 355 -3.31 21.81 3.33
CA GLU A 355 -2.70 20.84 2.42
C GLU A 355 -2.06 19.68 3.20
N CYS A 356 -1.59 19.97 4.41
CA CYS A 356 -1.02 19.02 5.37
C CYS A 356 -1.31 19.47 6.81
N ASP A 357 -1.13 18.57 7.78
CA ASP A 357 -1.15 18.90 9.21
C ASP A 357 -0.43 17.80 10.00
N ASP A 358 0.83 18.05 10.37
CA ASP A 358 1.65 17.16 11.22
C ASP A 358 1.41 17.43 12.73
N GLY A 359 0.39 18.23 13.06
CA GLY A 359 0.03 18.61 14.40
C GLY A 359 1.05 19.55 15.04
N GLN A 360 1.50 19.18 16.23
CA GLN A 360 2.54 19.92 16.97
C GLN A 360 3.91 19.87 16.28
N GLU A 361 4.09 19.01 15.28
CA GLU A 361 5.33 18.87 14.53
C GLU A 361 5.40 19.80 13.30
N ASN A 362 4.35 20.60 13.02
CA ASN A 362 4.42 21.66 12.01
C ASN A 362 5.59 22.63 12.31
N SER A 363 6.38 22.96 11.29
CA SER A 363 7.62 23.71 11.48
C SER A 363 8.05 24.48 10.23
N ASP A 364 8.38 25.77 10.40
CA ASP A 364 8.99 26.61 9.37
C ASP A 364 10.54 26.53 9.38
N THR A 365 11.10 25.50 10.01
CA THR A 365 12.55 25.35 10.17
C THR A 365 13.04 23.90 10.10
N THR A 366 12.12 22.94 10.10
CA THR A 366 12.44 21.52 10.08
C THR A 366 12.19 20.99 8.68
N SER A 367 13.17 20.29 8.13
CA SER A 367 13.05 19.62 6.83
C SER A 367 11.87 18.67 6.81
N ASP A 368 11.12 18.70 5.71
CA ASP A 368 9.97 17.89 5.35
C ASP A 368 8.75 18.02 6.27
N ALA A 369 8.79 18.96 7.22
CA ALA A 369 7.65 19.25 8.08
C ALA A 369 6.65 20.14 7.35
N CYS A 370 5.36 19.86 7.56
CA CYS A 370 4.29 20.77 7.18
C CYS A 370 4.57 22.17 7.76
N ARG A 371 4.35 23.23 6.96
CA ARG A 371 4.59 24.60 7.42
C ARG A 371 3.58 25.00 8.48
N SER A 372 3.91 26.01 9.28
CA SER A 372 3.06 26.43 10.41
C SER A 372 1.71 27.02 9.99
N ASP A 373 1.53 27.27 8.69
CA ASP A 373 0.28 27.66 8.05
C ASP A 373 -0.42 26.51 7.30
N CYS A 374 0.02 25.26 7.53
CA CYS A 374 -0.56 24.03 6.98
C CYS A 374 -0.52 23.93 5.45
N THR A 375 0.48 24.58 4.87
CA THR A 375 0.87 24.40 3.48
C THR A 375 2.01 23.41 3.39
N PHE A 376 2.08 22.70 2.26
CA PHE A 376 3.25 21.87 2.01
C PHE A 376 4.51 22.75 1.95
N PRO A 377 5.68 22.19 2.35
CA PRO A 377 6.96 22.82 2.05
C PRO A 377 7.04 23.20 0.56
N ILE A 378 7.59 24.39 0.27
CA ILE A 378 7.77 24.86 -1.10
C ILE A 378 9.17 25.42 -1.29
N CYS A 379 9.68 25.27 -2.51
CA CYS A 379 10.94 25.89 -2.87
C CYS A 379 10.89 27.42 -2.72
N GLY A 380 11.88 27.97 -2.04
CA GLY A 380 12.06 29.39 -1.80
C GLY A 380 11.46 29.87 -0.47
N ASP A 381 11.15 28.96 0.45
CA ASP A 381 10.67 29.30 1.80
C ASP A 381 11.78 29.36 2.85
N GLY A 382 13.02 29.02 2.46
CA GLY A 382 14.21 29.13 3.29
C GLY A 382 14.52 27.90 4.15
N VAL A 383 13.78 26.81 3.96
CA VAL A 383 14.05 25.52 4.60
C VAL A 383 14.39 24.52 3.53
N LYS A 384 15.64 24.05 3.51
CA LYS A 384 16.04 22.99 2.58
C LYS A 384 15.36 21.66 2.94
N ASP A 385 14.40 21.25 2.12
CA ASP A 385 13.70 19.97 2.26
C ASP A 385 14.42 18.82 1.52
N SER A 386 13.96 17.58 1.74
CA SER A 386 14.64 16.40 1.19
C SER A 386 14.60 16.29 -0.33
N TYR A 387 13.61 16.93 -0.96
CA TYR A 387 13.49 16.99 -2.43
C TYR A 387 14.24 18.20 -3.04
N GLU A 388 14.90 19.01 -2.22
CA GLU A 388 15.61 20.24 -2.64
C GLU A 388 17.13 20.08 -2.49
N GLN A 389 17.89 20.68 -3.40
CA GLN A 389 19.36 20.68 -3.31
C GLN A 389 19.88 21.91 -2.54
N CYS A 390 19.14 23.00 -2.58
CA CYS A 390 19.36 24.26 -1.86
C CYS A 390 18.01 24.95 -1.65
N ASP A 391 17.97 25.90 -0.71
CA ASP A 391 16.87 26.85 -0.58
C ASP A 391 17.42 28.11 0.09
N ASP A 392 17.66 29.15 -0.70
CA ASP A 392 18.13 30.46 -0.23
C ASP A 392 16.95 31.46 -0.08
N ALA A 393 15.73 30.94 0.05
CA ALA A 393 14.49 31.69 0.18
C ALA A 393 14.31 32.72 -0.96
N ALA A 394 14.07 33.98 -0.60
CA ALA A 394 13.94 35.09 -1.53
C ALA A 394 15.22 35.41 -2.32
N ASP A 395 16.36 34.83 -1.95
CA ASP A 395 17.62 34.98 -2.67
C ASP A 395 17.79 33.92 -3.78
N ASN A 396 16.85 32.98 -3.94
CA ASN A 396 16.79 32.10 -5.11
C ASN A 396 16.68 32.95 -6.41
N SER A 397 17.46 32.59 -7.44
CA SER A 397 17.54 33.38 -8.66
C SER A 397 17.99 32.59 -9.89
N ASP A 398 17.28 32.79 -10.99
CA ASP A 398 17.68 32.34 -12.33
C ASP A 398 18.38 33.46 -13.14
N ALA A 399 19.00 34.42 -12.46
CA ALA A 399 19.77 35.49 -13.11
C ALA A 399 21.03 35.91 -12.36
N VAL A 400 21.25 35.40 -11.14
CA VAL A 400 22.39 35.76 -10.29
C VAL A 400 23.32 34.56 -10.21
N PRO A 401 24.62 34.73 -10.56
CA PRO A 401 25.60 33.67 -10.41
C PRO A 401 25.69 33.13 -8.97
N ASP A 402 25.90 31.83 -8.85
CA ASP A 402 26.03 31.06 -7.62
C ASP A 402 24.80 31.03 -6.71
N ALA A 403 23.67 31.60 -7.15
CA ALA A 403 22.42 31.56 -6.40
C ALA A 403 21.72 30.20 -6.58
N CYS A 404 21.01 29.74 -5.54
CA CYS A 404 20.08 28.63 -5.70
C CYS A 404 19.06 28.95 -6.80
N ARG A 405 18.76 28.00 -7.68
CA ARG A 405 17.79 28.21 -8.77
C ARG A 405 16.37 28.26 -8.23
N SER A 406 15.45 28.86 -8.99
CA SER A 406 14.06 29.04 -8.56
C SER A 406 13.28 27.72 -8.42
N ASP A 407 13.85 26.62 -8.91
CA ASP A 407 13.39 25.24 -8.74
C ASP A 407 14.15 24.48 -7.62
N CYS A 408 14.93 25.19 -6.80
CA CYS A 408 15.71 24.67 -5.68
C CYS A 408 16.77 23.63 -6.06
N MET A 409 17.20 23.68 -7.32
CA MET A 409 18.41 23.02 -7.77
C MET A 409 19.63 23.89 -7.50
N GLN A 410 20.75 23.25 -7.16
CA GLN A 410 22.00 23.98 -7.07
C GLN A 410 22.39 24.55 -8.45
N PRO A 411 23.14 25.67 -8.47
CA PRO A 411 23.77 26.18 -9.68
C PRO A 411 24.48 25.05 -10.43
N HIS A 412 24.19 24.91 -11.72
CA HIS A 412 24.73 23.82 -12.52
C HIS A 412 24.87 24.19 -14.00
N CYS A 413 25.91 23.62 -14.61
CA CYS A 413 26.13 23.76 -16.03
C CYS A 413 24.93 23.33 -16.87
N GLY A 414 24.47 24.22 -17.74
CA GLY A 414 23.30 24.06 -18.60
C GLY A 414 22.07 24.85 -18.15
N ASP A 415 22.21 25.76 -17.19
CA ASP A 415 21.08 26.56 -16.69
C ASP A 415 21.04 28.01 -17.23
N ASN A 416 21.90 28.33 -18.20
CA ASN A 416 22.04 29.64 -18.86
C ASN A 416 22.68 30.74 -17.99
N ILE A 417 23.30 30.39 -16.87
CA ILE A 417 23.98 31.35 -16.00
C ILE A 417 25.40 30.84 -15.77
N VAL A 418 26.38 31.70 -16.03
CA VAL A 418 27.78 31.36 -15.78
C VAL A 418 28.07 31.48 -14.28
N ASP A 419 28.18 30.33 -13.61
CA ASP A 419 28.50 30.22 -12.18
C ASP A 419 30.00 30.11 -11.89
N ALA A 420 30.35 30.09 -10.60
CA ALA A 420 31.74 29.93 -10.16
C ALA A 420 32.31 28.57 -10.60
N GLY A 421 33.28 28.64 -11.50
CA GLY A 421 33.96 27.46 -12.07
C GLY A 421 33.64 27.24 -13.54
N GLU A 422 32.63 27.94 -14.05
CA GLU A 422 32.23 27.90 -15.44
C GLU A 422 32.90 29.02 -16.23
N THR A 423 33.12 28.78 -17.52
CA THR A 423 33.69 29.78 -18.44
C THR A 423 32.68 30.24 -19.50
N CYS A 424 31.63 29.46 -19.69
CA CYS A 424 30.45 29.71 -20.50
C CYS A 424 29.30 28.87 -19.94
N ASP A 425 28.07 29.22 -20.30
CA ASP A 425 26.87 28.41 -20.09
C ASP A 425 25.83 28.88 -21.11
N ASP A 426 25.65 28.11 -22.18
CA ASP A 426 24.66 28.37 -23.23
C ASP A 426 23.35 27.59 -22.96
N GLY A 427 23.16 27.07 -21.75
CA GLY A 427 21.97 26.32 -21.36
C GLY A 427 21.80 25.01 -22.12
N ASP A 428 20.60 24.82 -22.66
CA ASP A 428 20.26 23.69 -23.52
C ASP A 428 21.08 23.64 -24.82
N ASP A 429 21.73 24.75 -25.21
CA ASP A 429 22.59 24.82 -26.41
C ASP A 429 24.03 24.36 -26.14
N ASN A 430 24.38 23.98 -24.90
CA ASN A 430 25.65 23.35 -24.58
C ASN A 430 25.84 22.05 -25.39
N SER A 431 27.02 21.87 -26.00
CA SER A 431 27.29 20.74 -26.89
C SER A 431 28.77 20.35 -26.98
N ASP A 432 29.04 19.05 -26.89
CA ASP A 432 30.36 18.47 -27.14
C ASP A 432 30.60 18.11 -28.61
N THR A 433 29.75 18.60 -29.53
CA THR A 433 29.83 18.27 -30.96
C THR A 433 29.52 19.44 -31.88
N ALA A 434 28.83 20.47 -31.39
CA ALA A 434 28.54 21.66 -32.18
C ALA A 434 29.73 22.62 -32.15
N ASP A 435 30.02 23.17 -33.34
CA ASP A 435 31.09 24.14 -33.57
C ASP A 435 30.91 25.38 -32.70
N GLY A 436 31.92 25.64 -31.85
CA GLY A 436 32.05 26.85 -31.04
C GLY A 436 31.03 26.96 -29.91
N ALA A 437 30.26 25.90 -29.65
CA ALA A 437 29.31 25.83 -28.54
C ALA A 437 30.05 25.68 -27.22
N CYS A 438 29.46 26.19 -26.14
CA CYS A 438 29.91 25.83 -24.80
C CYS A 438 29.81 24.32 -24.59
N ARG A 439 30.84 23.69 -24.01
CA ARG A 439 30.85 22.24 -23.76
C ARG A 439 29.89 21.86 -22.65
N THR A 440 29.47 20.60 -22.58
CA THR A 440 28.51 20.11 -21.57
C THR A 440 29.07 20.14 -20.13
N ASN A 441 30.35 20.48 -19.98
CA ASN A 441 31.03 20.74 -18.71
C ASN A 441 31.28 22.24 -18.46
N CYS A 442 30.67 23.13 -19.24
CA CYS A 442 30.76 24.59 -19.15
C CYS A 442 32.18 25.16 -19.34
N ALA A 443 32.99 24.41 -20.07
CA ALA A 443 34.23 24.89 -20.66
C ALA A 443 33.95 25.50 -22.05
N LEU A 444 34.62 26.62 -22.36
CA LEU A 444 34.66 27.13 -23.72
C LEU A 444 35.27 26.09 -24.66
N ALA A 445 34.72 26.00 -25.87
CA ALA A 445 35.31 25.34 -27.03
C ALA A 445 36.83 25.61 -27.12
N SER A 446 37.62 24.55 -27.16
CA SER A 446 39.07 24.63 -27.25
C SER A 446 39.69 23.35 -27.81
N CYS A 447 40.68 23.54 -28.68
CA CYS A 447 41.50 22.44 -29.19
C CYS A 447 41.92 21.40 -28.15
N GLY A 448 41.58 20.13 -28.45
CA GLY A 448 41.82 18.98 -27.60
C GLY A 448 40.62 18.58 -26.74
N ASP A 449 39.46 19.15 -26.99
CA ASP A 449 38.20 18.77 -26.32
C ASP A 449 37.39 17.72 -27.11
N GLY A 450 37.80 17.44 -28.35
CA GLY A 450 37.29 16.35 -29.17
C GLY A 450 36.06 16.72 -30.00
N ALA A 451 35.72 18.01 -30.08
CA ALA A 451 34.79 18.53 -31.08
C ALA A 451 35.51 19.41 -32.09
N LEU A 452 35.12 19.30 -33.35
CA LEU A 452 35.72 20.08 -34.42
C LEU A 452 35.12 21.50 -34.45
N ASP A 453 35.88 22.49 -33.97
CA ASP A 453 35.45 23.90 -33.94
C ASP A 453 36.02 24.75 -35.09
N ALA A 454 35.44 25.94 -35.25
CA ALA A 454 35.82 26.91 -36.26
C ALA A 454 37.26 27.38 -36.07
N GLY A 455 38.13 26.96 -36.97
CA GLY A 455 39.56 27.26 -36.95
C GLY A 455 40.44 26.06 -36.69
N GLU A 456 39.83 24.90 -36.42
CA GLU A 456 40.48 23.61 -36.27
C GLU A 456 40.33 22.81 -37.56
N ASP A 457 41.41 22.13 -37.97
CA ASP A 457 41.37 21.20 -39.09
C ASP A 457 40.98 19.78 -38.62
N CYS A 458 41.26 19.46 -37.36
CA CYS A 458 40.96 18.20 -36.67
C CYS A 458 40.86 18.45 -35.15
N ASP A 459 40.17 17.55 -34.42
CA ASP A 459 40.29 17.44 -32.97
C ASP A 459 39.98 16.01 -32.51
N ASP A 460 41.01 15.24 -32.17
CA ASP A 460 40.90 13.89 -31.61
C ASP A 460 40.80 13.90 -30.06
N GLY A 461 40.59 15.07 -29.47
CA GLY A 461 40.46 15.30 -28.05
C GLY A 461 41.75 14.98 -27.30
N ILE A 462 41.65 14.11 -26.29
CA ILE A 462 42.81 13.63 -25.52
C ILE A 462 43.85 12.86 -26.36
N HIS A 463 43.53 12.54 -27.62
CA HIS A 463 44.41 11.83 -28.53
C HIS A 463 45.24 12.75 -29.45
N ASN A 464 45.05 14.07 -29.37
CA ASN A 464 45.94 15.01 -30.05
C ASN A 464 47.39 14.81 -29.60
N SER A 465 48.33 14.78 -30.55
CA SER A 465 49.72 14.42 -30.29
C SER A 465 50.70 15.04 -31.29
N ASP A 466 51.80 15.59 -30.76
CA ASP A 466 52.93 16.09 -31.57
C ASP A 466 54.05 15.04 -31.71
N VAL A 467 53.73 13.76 -31.51
CA VAL A 467 54.71 12.65 -31.61
C VAL A 467 54.13 11.36 -32.18
N ALA A 468 52.81 11.18 -32.16
CA ALA A 468 52.17 10.02 -32.72
C ALA A 468 51.88 10.24 -34.21
N ALA A 469 52.26 9.27 -35.03
CA ALA A 469 51.95 9.27 -36.45
C ALA A 469 50.44 9.34 -36.70
N ASP A 470 50.05 10.12 -37.70
CA ASP A 470 48.69 10.37 -38.18
C ASP A 470 47.72 10.96 -37.13
N ALA A 471 48.23 11.40 -35.98
CA ALA A 471 47.42 12.03 -34.95
C ALA A 471 47.25 13.52 -35.22
N CYS A 472 46.06 14.04 -34.94
CA CYS A 472 45.82 15.48 -34.91
C CYS A 472 46.86 16.18 -34.00
N ARG A 473 47.48 17.27 -34.45
CA ARG A 473 48.50 17.97 -33.65
C ARG A 473 47.86 18.67 -32.46
N SER A 474 48.65 18.97 -31.42
CA SER A 474 48.17 19.64 -30.21
C SER A 474 47.64 21.06 -30.45
N THR A 475 47.84 21.58 -31.66
CA THR A 475 47.30 22.84 -32.16
C THR A 475 46.06 22.68 -33.05
N CYS A 476 45.47 21.48 -33.11
CA CYS A 476 44.27 21.13 -33.89
C CYS A 476 44.42 21.39 -35.38
N VAL A 477 45.59 20.98 -35.86
CA VAL A 477 45.97 21.01 -37.26
C VAL A 477 46.23 19.56 -37.66
N GLU A 478 45.69 19.16 -38.80
CA GLU A 478 45.92 17.83 -39.36
C GLU A 478 47.41 17.56 -39.53
N ALA A 479 47.77 16.30 -39.32
CA ALA A 479 49.09 15.76 -39.61
C ALA A 479 49.55 16.19 -41.02
N ARG A 480 50.73 16.80 -41.14
CA ARG A 480 51.22 17.32 -42.41
C ARG A 480 52.73 17.36 -42.49
N CYS A 481 53.19 17.24 -43.73
CA CYS A 481 54.59 17.41 -44.09
C CYS A 481 55.21 18.71 -43.54
N GLY A 482 56.32 18.54 -42.83
CA GLY A 482 57.11 19.57 -42.20
C GLY A 482 56.66 19.91 -40.78
N ASP A 483 56.01 19.00 -40.07
CA ASP A 483 55.55 19.19 -38.68
C ASP A 483 56.38 18.44 -37.61
N ALA A 484 57.48 17.81 -38.04
CA ALA A 484 58.47 17.10 -37.24
C ALA A 484 58.03 15.73 -36.72
N VAL A 485 56.94 15.18 -37.25
CA VAL A 485 56.47 13.83 -36.94
C VAL A 485 56.36 13.05 -38.24
N LEU A 486 56.91 11.84 -38.27
CA LEU A 486 56.81 10.98 -39.45
C LEU A 486 55.43 10.30 -39.49
N ASP A 487 54.57 10.73 -40.41
CA ASP A 487 53.23 10.17 -40.62
C ASP A 487 53.23 9.00 -41.63
N ALA A 488 52.13 8.25 -41.73
CA ALA A 488 52.09 7.01 -42.53
C ALA A 488 52.20 7.25 -44.04
N ASP A 489 51.81 8.44 -44.51
CA ASP A 489 51.87 8.85 -45.92
C ASP A 489 53.18 9.58 -46.28
N GLU A 490 54.15 9.63 -45.35
CA GLU A 490 55.43 10.34 -45.49
C GLU A 490 56.63 9.38 -45.51
N GLU A 491 57.62 9.64 -46.36
CA GLU A 491 58.87 8.88 -46.38
C GLU A 491 59.91 9.50 -45.42
N CYS A 492 59.83 10.81 -45.19
CA CYS A 492 60.63 11.60 -44.27
C CYS A 492 59.81 12.79 -43.72
N ASP A 493 60.25 13.38 -42.60
CA ASP A 493 59.82 14.72 -42.12
C ASP A 493 60.99 15.35 -41.34
N ASP A 494 61.42 16.56 -41.71
CA ASP A 494 62.51 17.28 -41.07
C ASP A 494 62.07 18.54 -40.28
N GLY A 495 60.77 18.67 -40.04
CA GLY A 495 60.14 19.72 -39.25
C GLY A 495 59.97 21.06 -39.96
N ASN A 496 60.16 21.11 -41.29
CA ASN A 496 59.88 22.30 -42.07
C ASN A 496 59.52 21.96 -43.54
N ALA A 497 59.17 22.97 -44.34
CA ALA A 497 58.77 22.80 -45.77
C ALA A 497 59.77 23.48 -46.73
N VAL A 498 61.06 23.43 -46.42
CA VAL A 498 62.15 23.84 -47.30
C VAL A 498 62.61 22.60 -48.08
N ALA A 499 63.09 22.82 -49.31
CA ALA A 499 63.68 21.74 -50.11
C ALA A 499 65.20 21.80 -50.00
N ASN A 500 65.86 20.64 -50.08
CA ASN A 500 67.29 20.40 -50.08
C ASN A 500 67.97 20.53 -48.71
N ASP A 501 67.23 20.36 -47.61
CA ASP A 501 67.74 20.40 -46.23
C ASP A 501 67.51 19.13 -45.40
N GLY A 502 66.88 18.10 -45.97
CA GLY A 502 66.69 16.82 -45.30
C GLY A 502 65.50 16.04 -45.81
N CYS A 503 64.42 16.74 -46.16
CA CYS A 503 63.20 16.16 -46.69
C CYS A 503 62.60 17.07 -47.78
N ALA A 504 61.96 16.49 -48.80
CA ALA A 504 61.32 17.29 -49.85
C ALA A 504 60.05 17.98 -49.31
N VAL A 505 59.60 19.05 -49.98
CA VAL A 505 58.36 19.78 -49.62
C VAL A 505 57.09 18.90 -49.66
N ASP A 506 57.14 17.77 -50.35
CA ASP A 506 56.07 16.77 -50.42
C ASP A 506 56.36 15.51 -49.57
N CYS A 507 57.31 15.59 -48.64
CA CYS A 507 57.72 14.53 -47.72
C CYS A 507 58.16 13.23 -48.38
N THR A 508 58.73 13.37 -49.58
CA THR A 508 59.48 12.30 -50.25
C THR A 508 60.97 12.40 -49.93
N ASP A 509 61.64 11.25 -49.88
CA ASP A 509 63.09 11.23 -49.65
C ASP A 509 63.80 12.04 -50.75
N GLU A 510 64.63 12.99 -50.34
CA GLU A 510 65.40 13.77 -51.31
C GLU A 510 66.51 12.92 -51.91
N ASP A 511 66.36 12.61 -53.20
CA ASP A 511 67.45 12.04 -53.98
C ASP A 511 68.63 13.04 -53.94
N PRO A 512 69.83 12.62 -53.48
CA PRO A 512 70.96 13.53 -53.37
C PRO A 512 71.22 14.14 -54.76
N PRO A 513 71.41 15.46 -54.86
CA PRO A 513 71.50 16.12 -56.16
C PRO A 513 72.62 15.49 -56.97
N ASN A 514 72.24 14.79 -58.04
CA ASN A 514 73.16 14.25 -59.03
C ASN A 514 73.80 15.41 -59.81
N GLY A 515 74.79 16.02 -59.17
CA GLY A 515 75.67 17.06 -59.69
C GLY A 515 77.04 16.48 -59.98
N THR A 516 77.43 16.53 -61.23
CA THR A 516 78.68 16.02 -61.78
C THR A 516 79.92 16.70 -61.17
N GLY A 517 80.92 15.87 -60.81
CA GLY A 517 82.33 16.25 -60.95
C GLY A 517 83.21 16.19 -59.70
N GLY A 518 84.16 15.26 -59.72
CA GLY A 518 85.52 15.49 -59.21
C GLY A 518 85.76 15.19 -57.75
N ALA A 519 86.24 13.98 -57.47
CA ALA A 519 86.97 13.69 -56.23
C ALA A 519 88.20 14.60 -56.08
N PRO A 520 88.51 15.02 -54.85
CA PRO A 520 89.88 15.10 -54.40
C PRO A 520 90.08 14.18 -53.19
N THR A 521 90.89 13.15 -53.44
CA THR A 521 91.88 12.54 -52.54
C THR A 521 91.87 12.95 -51.07
N CYS A 522 91.55 12.00 -50.19
CA CYS A 522 92.16 11.94 -48.86
C CYS A 522 93.62 11.49 -49.05
N PRO A 523 94.62 12.22 -48.54
CA PRO A 523 95.93 11.65 -48.30
C PRO A 523 95.84 10.75 -47.07
N ASP A 524 96.20 9.50 -47.26
CA ASP A 524 96.57 8.56 -46.22
C ASP A 524 97.62 9.17 -45.29
N ASP A 525 97.50 8.90 -44.00
CA ASP A 525 98.63 8.60 -43.14
C ASP A 525 98.15 7.50 -42.17
N ASP A 526 98.53 6.29 -42.56
CA ASP A 526 99.10 5.21 -41.73
C ASP A 526 98.18 4.50 -40.72
N ASP A 527 98.11 3.18 -40.64
CA ASP A 527 98.75 2.09 -41.39
C ASP A 527 98.11 0.78 -40.89
N ASP A 528 98.08 -0.21 -41.79
CA ASP A 528 98.07 -1.65 -41.55
C ASP A 528 96.74 -2.37 -41.22
N ASP A 529 96.03 -2.67 -42.32
CA ASP A 529 95.81 -4.01 -42.90
C ASP A 529 94.89 -5.07 -42.24
N ASP A 530 93.92 -5.45 -43.09
CA ASP A 530 93.39 -6.79 -43.40
C ASP A 530 92.64 -7.58 -42.31
N ASP A 531 91.30 -7.50 -42.34
CA ASP A 531 90.44 -8.39 -43.18
C ASP A 531 89.07 -8.59 -42.50
N GLY A 532 87.99 -8.16 -43.18
CA GLY A 532 86.64 -8.70 -42.90
C GLY A 532 85.42 -7.81 -43.15
N CYS A 533 85.11 -7.51 -44.42
CA CYS A 533 83.73 -7.18 -44.82
C CYS A 533 82.78 -8.39 -44.63
N SER A 534 81.62 -8.21 -43.99
CA SER A 534 80.30 -8.58 -44.53
C SER A 534 79.12 -8.32 -43.60
N LEU A 535 78.16 -7.56 -44.13
CA LEU A 535 76.69 -7.66 -44.09
C LEU A 535 76.02 -8.72 -43.19
N GLY A 536 74.92 -8.32 -42.53
CA GLY A 536 73.76 -9.22 -42.33
C GLY A 536 72.92 -9.07 -41.05
N GLN A 537 71.85 -8.29 -41.15
CA GLN A 537 70.45 -8.56 -40.71
C GLN A 537 70.03 -8.92 -39.26
N ALA A 538 68.98 -8.17 -38.86
CA ALA A 538 67.79 -8.50 -38.05
C ALA A 538 67.88 -8.42 -36.51
N PRO A 539 66.81 -7.87 -35.89
CA PRO A 539 65.76 -8.77 -35.42
C PRO A 539 64.35 -8.33 -35.82
N THR A 540 63.58 -9.27 -36.36
CA THR A 540 62.11 -9.20 -36.34
C THR A 540 61.58 -10.20 -35.31
N GLY A 541 60.49 -9.82 -34.65
CA GLY A 541 59.81 -10.65 -33.65
C GLY A 541 58.52 -9.97 -33.21
N ASP A 542 57.52 -10.08 -34.08
CA ASP A 542 56.20 -9.46 -34.08
C ASP A 542 55.20 -10.07 -33.06
N ARG A 543 54.08 -9.36 -32.99
CA ARG A 543 52.85 -9.40 -32.19
C ARG A 543 52.13 -10.74 -31.92
N SER A 544 51.35 -10.65 -30.83
CA SER A 544 49.92 -11.02 -30.64
C SER A 544 49.42 -12.49 -30.61
N GLY A 545 48.47 -12.71 -29.68
CA GLY A 545 47.22 -13.41 -30.01
C GLY A 545 46.90 -14.72 -29.28
N GLY A 546 46.13 -14.62 -28.19
CA GLY A 546 44.83 -15.30 -28.04
C GLY A 546 44.72 -16.80 -27.65
N LEU A 547 43.72 -17.04 -26.79
CA LEU A 547 42.66 -18.08 -26.89
C LEU A 547 42.71 -19.34 -25.97
N TRP A 548 41.77 -19.33 -25.01
CA TRP A 548 40.95 -20.41 -24.39
C TRP A 548 41.60 -21.63 -23.71
N THR A 549 41.25 -21.89 -22.43
CA THR A 549 40.28 -22.94 -22.01
C THR A 549 40.15 -23.15 -20.47
N LEU A 550 38.91 -23.46 -20.05
CA LEU A 550 38.46 -24.35 -18.96
C LEU A 550 38.53 -23.94 -17.47
N ALA A 551 37.42 -23.35 -17.01
CA ALA A 551 36.40 -23.89 -16.07
C ALA A 551 36.76 -24.71 -14.79
N LEU A 552 36.01 -24.33 -13.73
CA LEU A 552 35.42 -25.12 -12.63
C LEU A 552 36.17 -25.26 -11.28
N LEU A 553 35.47 -24.73 -10.24
CA LEU A 553 35.28 -25.24 -8.86
C LEU A 553 36.52 -25.33 -7.94
N ALA A 554 36.49 -25.01 -6.64
CA ALA A 554 35.41 -24.88 -5.67
C ALA A 554 35.93 -24.18 -4.38
N LEU A 555 34.95 -23.75 -3.59
CA LEU A 555 34.94 -23.38 -2.18
C LEU A 555 36.12 -23.85 -1.31
N ALA A 556 36.62 -22.96 -0.45
CA ALA A 556 36.48 -23.12 1.00
C ALA A 556 36.70 -21.78 1.74
N THR A 557 35.73 -21.46 2.57
CA THR A 557 35.68 -20.40 3.58
C THR A 557 36.80 -20.51 4.62
N LEU A 558 37.23 -19.37 5.19
CA LEU A 558 37.37 -19.19 6.64
C LEU A 558 37.63 -17.73 7.04
N ARG A 559 36.67 -17.19 7.79
CA ARG A 559 36.76 -16.00 8.67
C ARG A 559 38.04 -15.99 9.52
N ARG A 560 38.58 -14.79 9.78
CA ARG A 560 38.64 -14.10 11.11
C ARG A 560 39.34 -12.75 10.96
N ARG A 561 38.63 -11.65 11.18
CA ARG A 561 38.62 -10.81 12.41
C ARG A 561 39.98 -10.19 12.75
N SER A 562 40.01 -8.86 12.67
CA SER A 562 40.27 -7.97 13.80
C SER A 562 39.07 -7.05 13.95
#